data_AF-H0E0Y1-F1
#
_entry.id   AF-H0E0Y1-F1
#
_cell.length_a   1.000
_cell.length_b   1.000
_cell.length_c   1.000
_cell.angle_alpha   90.00
_cell.angle_beta   90.00
_cell.angle_gamma   90.00
#
_symmetry.space_group_name_H-M   'P 1'
#
loop_
_entity.id
_entity.type
_entity.pdbx_description
1 polymer ?
#
loop_
_entity_poly.entity_id
_entity_poly.type
_entity_poly.pdbx_seq_one_letter_code
_entity_poly.pdbx_strand_id
1 'polypeptide(L)'
;MNDQAARERFEALWAEHHRAVHAFVLRRIDDRDAAADVTSETFLVAWRRLEHLPEPSLPWLLGVARKTVANARRGSGRAQALIARLEREPDERFARDPASPDDDDRATERVMAAFNRLSESDRDVLSLIVWDGLAPREAAAVLGIAAPRFSVRLHRAKQRLRQLLDHPSDPADAPPGDSASAPPVMETR
;
A
#
# COMPACT_ATOMS: atom_id res chain seq x y z
N MET A 1 8.39 30.87 12.59
CA MET A 1 9.43 30.01 13.22
C MET A 1 10.80 30.46 12.73
N ASN A 2 11.84 30.57 13.58
CA ASN A 2 13.19 30.90 13.07
C ASN A 2 13.77 29.68 12.34
N ASP A 3 14.61 29.88 11.32
CA ASP A 3 15.01 28.82 10.36
C ASP A 3 15.66 27.60 11.04
N GLN A 4 16.44 27.83 12.10
CA GLN A 4 17.06 26.78 12.92
C GLN A 4 16.03 25.89 13.64
N ALA A 5 14.99 26.49 14.23
CA ALA A 5 13.96 25.74 14.95
C ALA A 5 13.08 24.91 14.01
N ALA A 6 12.85 25.41 12.79
CA ALA A 6 12.18 24.66 11.73
C ALA A 6 13.00 23.42 11.35
N ARG A 7 14.31 23.61 11.14
CA ARG A 7 15.23 22.52 10.81
C ARG A 7 15.27 21.44 11.89
N GLU A 8 15.43 21.81 13.16
CA GLU A 8 15.46 20.87 14.29
C GLU A 8 14.16 20.07 14.40
N ARG A 9 13.00 20.73 14.25
CA ARG A 9 11.70 20.06 14.26
C ARG A 9 11.56 19.05 13.12
N PHE A 10 12.05 19.39 11.93
CA PHE A 10 12.02 18.47 10.81
C PHE A 10 13.01 17.31 10.96
N GLU A 11 14.21 17.57 11.47
CA GLU A 11 15.20 16.52 11.76
C GLU A 11 14.64 15.50 12.76
N ALA A 12 13.93 15.95 13.79
CA ALA A 12 13.22 15.08 14.73
C ALA A 12 12.12 14.25 14.03
N LEU A 13 11.26 14.91 13.24
CA LEU A 13 10.20 14.23 12.46
C LEU A 13 10.78 13.16 11.52
N TRP A 14 11.88 13.49 10.84
CA TRP A 14 12.57 12.58 9.94
C TRP A 14 13.14 11.39 10.71
N ALA A 15 13.89 11.63 11.79
CA ALA A 15 14.48 10.59 12.62
C ALA A 15 13.43 9.62 13.17
N GLU A 16 12.27 10.15 13.58
CA GLU A 16 11.18 9.35 14.15
C GLU A 16 10.43 8.51 13.09
N HIS A 17 10.16 9.08 11.91
CA HIS A 17 9.19 8.48 10.98
C HIS A 17 9.77 7.98 9.66
N HIS A 18 11.01 8.35 9.30
CA HIS A 18 11.59 7.99 8.00
C HIS A 18 11.53 6.48 7.73
N ARG A 19 11.94 5.66 8.71
CA ARG A 19 11.95 4.20 8.56
C ARG A 19 10.54 3.63 8.33
N ALA A 20 9.54 4.12 9.05
CA ALA A 20 8.16 3.66 8.92
C ALA A 20 7.58 4.04 7.56
N VAL A 21 7.77 5.31 7.13
CA VAL A 21 7.32 5.80 5.83
C VAL A 21 8.01 5.07 4.68
N HIS A 22 9.33 4.92 4.73
CA HIS A 22 10.09 4.22 3.69
C HIS A 22 9.67 2.74 3.58
N ALA A 23 9.48 2.06 4.70
CA ALA A 23 8.98 0.68 4.72
C ALA A 23 7.53 0.60 4.16
N PHE A 24 6.68 1.57 4.47
CA PHE A 24 5.33 1.66 3.92
C PHE A 24 5.33 1.78 2.39
N VAL A 25 6.26 2.55 1.83
CA VAL A 25 6.42 2.75 0.39
C VAL A 25 6.99 1.50 -0.29
N LEU A 26 8.04 0.89 0.27
CA LEU A 26 8.66 -0.33 -0.28
C LEU A 26 7.69 -1.52 -0.35
N ARG A 27 6.68 -1.57 0.53
CA ARG A 27 5.61 -2.59 0.45
C ARG A 27 4.67 -2.40 -0.75
N ARG A 28 4.76 -1.27 -1.45
CA ARG A 28 3.84 -0.86 -2.52
C ARG A 28 4.55 -0.57 -3.84
N ILE A 29 5.86 -0.34 -3.84
CA ILE A 29 6.65 -0.11 -5.04
C ILE A 29 7.87 -1.00 -4.96
N ASP A 30 8.04 -1.87 -5.97
CA ASP A 30 9.15 -2.83 -6.02
C ASP A 30 10.47 -2.16 -6.44
N ASP A 31 10.39 -1.06 -7.19
CA ASP A 31 11.52 -0.22 -7.55
C ASP A 31 12.00 0.59 -6.33
N ARG A 32 13.24 0.30 -5.90
CA ARG A 32 13.86 0.92 -4.72
C ARG A 32 14.17 2.39 -4.92
N ASP A 33 14.54 2.79 -6.12
CA ASP A 33 14.88 4.18 -6.42
C ASP A 33 13.58 5.01 -6.44
N ALA A 34 12.54 4.50 -7.11
CA ALA A 34 11.22 5.10 -7.04
C ALA A 34 10.66 5.16 -5.61
N ALA A 35 10.92 4.16 -4.77
CA ALA A 35 10.52 4.17 -3.36
C ALA A 35 11.25 5.25 -2.54
N ALA A 36 12.54 5.45 -2.77
CA ALA A 36 13.35 6.50 -2.14
C ALA A 36 12.86 7.90 -2.55
N ASP A 37 12.54 8.09 -3.84
CA ASP A 37 11.98 9.34 -4.37
C ASP A 37 10.63 9.66 -3.74
N VAL A 38 9.71 8.69 -3.69
CA VAL A 38 8.39 8.85 -3.08
C VAL A 38 8.50 9.18 -1.58
N THR A 39 9.46 8.56 -0.89
CA THR A 39 9.73 8.86 0.52
C THR A 39 10.22 10.29 0.67
N SER A 40 11.19 10.71 -0.14
CA SER A 40 11.72 12.07 -0.15
C SER A 40 10.63 13.10 -0.45
N GLU A 41 9.78 12.86 -1.45
CA GLU A 41 8.64 13.72 -1.79
C GLU A 41 7.64 13.83 -0.63
N THR A 42 7.38 12.73 0.08
CA THR A 42 6.52 12.74 1.29
C THR A 42 7.05 13.69 2.35
N PHE A 43 8.36 13.62 2.64
CA PHE A 43 8.99 14.51 3.62
C PHE A 43 9.15 15.94 3.11
N LEU A 44 9.31 16.17 1.80
CA LEU A 44 9.24 17.52 1.22
C LEU A 44 7.86 18.16 1.42
N VAL A 45 6.78 17.39 1.29
CA VAL A 45 5.43 17.87 1.60
C VAL A 45 5.28 18.16 3.10
N ALA A 46 5.87 17.32 3.96
CA ALA A 46 5.90 17.56 5.40
C ALA A 46 6.66 18.85 5.76
N TRP A 47 7.83 19.08 5.16
CA TRP A 47 8.62 20.31 5.33
C TRP A 47 7.81 21.55 4.98
N ARG A 48 7.11 21.55 3.85
CA ARG A 48 6.25 22.67 3.42
C ARG A 48 5.07 22.94 4.36
N ARG A 49 4.70 21.95 5.19
CA ARG A 49 3.55 22.02 6.12
C ARG A 49 3.98 21.89 7.58
N LEU A 50 5.26 22.03 7.88
CA LEU A 50 5.85 21.67 9.17
C LEU A 50 5.15 22.36 10.34
N GLU A 51 4.75 23.63 10.18
CA GLU A 51 4.03 24.38 11.21
C GLU A 51 2.62 23.86 11.51
N HIS A 52 2.01 23.16 10.55
CA HIS A 52 0.60 22.72 10.58
C HIS A 52 0.46 21.19 10.54
N LEU A 53 1.53 20.45 10.85
CA LEU A 53 1.47 19.00 10.92
C LEU A 53 0.53 18.58 12.06
N PRO A 54 -0.43 17.69 11.80
CA PRO A 54 -1.30 17.17 12.84
C PRO A 54 -0.53 16.17 13.72
N GLU A 55 -0.92 16.08 14.99
CA GLU A 55 -0.42 15.03 15.88
C GLU A 55 -1.48 13.95 16.15
N PRO A 56 -1.13 12.66 16.12
CA PRO A 56 0.19 12.13 15.76
C PRO A 56 0.51 12.33 14.26
N SER A 57 1.78 12.60 13.97
CA SER A 57 2.28 12.92 12.61
C SER A 57 2.28 11.73 11.65
N LEU A 58 2.52 10.51 12.15
CA LEU A 58 2.69 9.32 11.31
C LEU A 58 1.48 9.00 10.41
N PRO A 59 0.22 8.94 10.89
CA PRO A 59 -0.94 8.70 10.02
C PRO A 59 -1.06 9.73 8.88
N TRP A 60 -0.72 10.99 9.14
CA TRP A 60 -0.75 12.01 8.10
C TRP A 60 0.35 11.76 7.05
N LEU A 61 1.57 11.45 7.49
CA LEU A 61 2.68 11.11 6.60
C LEU A 61 2.37 9.89 5.73
N LEU A 62 1.79 8.83 6.30
CA LEU A 62 1.38 7.65 5.54
C LEU A 62 0.23 7.96 4.55
N GLY A 63 -0.67 8.87 4.90
CA GLY A 63 -1.69 9.40 3.99
C GLY A 63 -1.10 10.19 2.81
N VAL A 64 -0.06 10.99 3.06
CA VAL A 64 0.69 11.67 1.99
C VAL A 64 1.43 10.66 1.13
N ALA A 65 2.21 9.75 1.73
CA ALA A 65 2.94 8.70 1.03
C ALA A 65 2.02 7.86 0.13
N ARG A 66 0.82 7.49 0.60
CA ARG A 66 -0.19 6.78 -0.20
C ARG A 66 -0.57 7.55 -1.47
N LYS A 67 -0.79 8.87 -1.37
CA LYS A 67 -1.12 9.72 -2.53
C LYS A 67 0.07 9.81 -3.48
N THR A 68 1.28 9.96 -2.95
CA THR A 68 2.51 10.02 -3.73
C THR A 68 2.77 8.71 -4.46
N VAL A 69 2.61 7.55 -3.81
CA VAL A 69 2.67 6.22 -4.44
C VAL A 69 1.64 6.11 -5.58
N ALA A 70 0.40 6.55 -5.35
CA ALA A 70 -0.63 6.51 -6.38
C ALA A 70 -0.29 7.42 -7.57
N ASN A 71 0.35 8.56 -7.33
CA ASN A 71 0.82 9.47 -8.38
C ASN A 71 1.99 8.85 -9.15
N ALA A 72 2.98 8.28 -8.46
CA ALA A 72 4.12 7.60 -9.07
C ALA A 72 3.65 6.45 -9.97
N ARG A 73 2.75 5.58 -9.50
CA ARG A 73 2.17 4.50 -10.30
C ARG A 73 1.36 4.99 -11.50
N ARG A 74 0.64 6.12 -11.40
CA ARG A 74 -0.05 6.74 -12.57
C ARG A 74 0.93 7.38 -13.55
N GLY A 75 2.07 7.88 -13.08
CA GLY A 75 3.18 8.37 -13.92
C GLY A 75 3.84 7.23 -14.68
N SER A 76 4.27 6.19 -13.95
CA SER A 76 4.87 4.98 -14.51
C SER A 76 3.90 4.24 -15.41
N GLY A 77 2.61 4.13 -15.07
CA GLY A 77 1.60 3.50 -15.93
C GLY A 77 1.38 4.23 -17.25
N ARG A 78 1.51 5.57 -17.30
CA ARG A 78 1.48 6.32 -18.57
C ARG A 78 2.74 6.10 -19.40
N ALA A 79 3.91 6.08 -18.74
CA ALA A 79 5.18 5.81 -19.39
C ALA A 79 5.25 4.36 -19.92
N GLN A 80 4.84 3.39 -19.11
CA GLN A 80 4.73 1.98 -19.47
C GLN A 80 3.65 1.74 -20.51
N ALA A 81 2.50 2.43 -20.49
CA ALA A 81 1.51 2.31 -21.57
C ALA A 81 2.01 2.89 -22.91
N LEU A 82 2.93 3.86 -22.87
CA LEU A 82 3.61 4.38 -24.06
C LEU A 82 4.67 3.38 -24.56
N ILE A 83 5.44 2.77 -23.66
CA ILE A 83 6.45 1.74 -23.94
C ILE A 83 5.81 0.43 -24.42
N ALA A 84 4.76 -0.06 -23.76
CA ALA A 84 3.98 -1.25 -24.14
C ALA A 84 3.17 -1.06 -25.44
N ARG A 85 2.95 0.19 -25.88
CA ARG A 85 2.45 0.48 -27.24
C ARG A 85 3.52 0.25 -28.30
N LEU A 86 4.80 0.28 -27.92
CA LEU A 86 5.96 0.02 -28.77
C LEU A 86 6.44 -1.44 -28.66
N GLU A 87 6.20 -2.11 -27.54
CA GLU A 87 6.66 -3.48 -27.26
C GLU A 87 5.47 -4.37 -26.81
N ARG A 88 5.09 -5.35 -27.63
CA ARG A 88 4.12 -6.39 -27.23
C ARG A 88 4.87 -7.62 -26.70
N GLU A 89 4.88 -7.81 -25.38
CA GLU A 89 4.63 -9.09 -24.68
C GLU A 89 4.69 -8.88 -23.14
N PRO A 90 4.04 -9.74 -22.34
CA PRO A 90 3.92 -9.54 -20.89
C PRO A 90 5.04 -10.25 -20.12
N ASP A 91 5.66 -9.55 -19.16
CA ASP A 91 6.69 -10.14 -18.31
C ASP A 91 6.10 -10.72 -17.01
N GLU A 92 6.49 -11.95 -16.72
CA GLU A 92 6.03 -12.79 -15.62
C GLU A 92 6.77 -12.47 -14.31
N ARG A 93 6.08 -12.72 -13.19
CA ARG A 93 6.50 -12.31 -11.84
C ARG A 93 7.57 -13.23 -11.26
N PHE A 94 8.54 -12.61 -10.60
CA PHE A 94 9.69 -13.22 -9.91
C PHE A 94 9.35 -14.46 -9.06
N ALA A 95 9.93 -15.59 -9.43
CA ALA A 95 10.26 -16.69 -8.54
C ALA A 95 11.65 -16.45 -7.93
N ARG A 96 11.77 -16.62 -6.61
CA ARG A 96 13.06 -16.63 -5.90
C ARG A 96 13.45 -18.09 -5.66
N ASP A 97 14.72 -18.41 -5.93
CA ASP A 97 15.34 -19.73 -5.75
C ASP A 97 15.39 -20.14 -4.26
N PRO A 98 14.89 -21.33 -3.85
CA PRO A 98 14.89 -21.72 -2.46
C PRO A 98 16.16 -22.51 -2.08
N ALA A 99 16.97 -21.94 -1.19
CA ALA A 99 17.67 -22.77 -0.20
C ALA A 99 16.61 -23.42 0.70
N SER A 100 16.80 -24.68 1.08
CA SER A 100 15.80 -25.47 1.83
C SER A 100 15.35 -24.70 3.10
N PRO A 101 14.11 -24.19 3.17
CA PRO A 101 13.67 -23.36 4.28
C PRO A 101 13.29 -24.22 5.48
N ASP A 102 13.64 -23.74 6.68
CA ASP A 102 13.17 -24.29 7.95
C ASP A 102 11.63 -24.15 8.07
N ASP A 103 10.99 -24.85 9.01
CA ASP A 103 9.52 -24.87 9.14
C ASP A 103 8.90 -23.47 9.36
N ASP A 104 9.62 -22.58 10.06
CA ASP A 104 9.22 -21.18 10.29
C ASP A 104 9.25 -20.33 9.01
N ASP A 105 10.24 -20.58 8.14
CA ASP A 105 10.34 -19.92 6.84
C ASP A 105 9.20 -20.36 5.92
N ARG A 106 8.86 -21.65 5.93
CA ARG A 106 7.71 -22.19 5.18
C ARG A 106 6.38 -21.64 5.67
N ALA A 107 6.21 -21.43 6.97
CA ALA A 107 5.02 -20.78 7.51
C ALA A 107 4.93 -19.31 7.06
N THR A 108 6.04 -18.60 7.12
CA THR A 108 6.15 -17.20 6.68
C THR A 108 5.86 -17.05 5.18
N GLU A 109 6.44 -17.91 4.35
CA GLU A 109 6.19 -17.96 2.91
C GLU A 109 4.71 -18.21 2.59
N ARG A 110 4.07 -19.16 3.27
CA ARG A 110 2.63 -19.43 3.12
C ARG A 110 1.77 -18.21 3.46
N VAL A 111 2.08 -17.53 4.57
CA VAL A 111 1.38 -16.30 4.96
C VAL A 111 1.57 -15.20 3.93
N MET A 112 2.79 -14.99 3.45
CA MET A 112 3.10 -13.96 2.46
C MET A 112 2.46 -14.28 1.10
N ALA A 113 2.42 -15.55 0.68
CA ALA A 113 1.73 -15.98 -0.54
C ALA A 113 0.22 -15.73 -0.44
N ALA A 114 -0.42 -16.12 0.67
CA ALA A 114 -1.83 -15.84 0.90
C ALA A 114 -2.13 -14.34 0.97
N PHE A 115 -1.26 -13.56 1.63
CA PHE A 115 -1.37 -12.11 1.69
C PHE A 115 -1.29 -11.47 0.29
N ASN A 116 -0.36 -11.93 -0.56
CA ASN A 116 -0.20 -11.44 -1.93
C ASN A 116 -1.37 -11.78 -2.86
N ARG A 117 -2.17 -12.80 -2.53
CA ARG A 117 -3.42 -13.14 -3.24
C ARG A 117 -4.60 -12.23 -2.88
N LEU A 118 -4.53 -11.48 -1.77
CA LEU A 118 -5.58 -10.54 -1.41
C LEU A 118 -5.69 -9.40 -2.43
N SER A 119 -6.87 -8.78 -2.52
CA SER A 119 -6.99 -7.51 -3.25
C SER A 119 -6.07 -6.47 -2.63
N GLU A 120 -5.58 -5.53 -3.45
CA GLU A 120 -4.69 -4.47 -2.98
C GLU A 120 -5.27 -3.71 -1.78
N SER A 121 -6.57 -3.42 -1.84
CA SER A 121 -7.22 -2.68 -0.77
C SER A 121 -7.43 -3.50 0.51
N ASP A 122 -7.46 -4.83 0.44
CA ASP A 122 -7.50 -5.68 1.63
C ASP A 122 -6.08 -5.80 2.24
N ARG A 123 -5.04 -5.90 1.40
CA ARG A 123 -3.63 -5.80 1.84
C ARG A 123 -3.34 -4.49 2.54
N ASP A 124 -3.82 -3.37 1.99
CA ASP A 124 -3.65 -2.03 2.57
C ASP A 124 -4.20 -1.96 3.99
N VAL A 125 -5.44 -2.43 4.20
CA VAL A 125 -6.11 -2.38 5.50
C VAL A 125 -5.38 -3.22 6.54
N LEU A 126 -4.89 -4.41 6.16
CA LEU A 126 -4.12 -5.28 7.05
C LEU A 126 -2.74 -4.69 7.35
N SER A 127 -2.04 -4.17 6.33
CA SER A 127 -0.71 -3.55 6.46
C SER A 127 -0.72 -2.41 7.47
N LEU A 128 -1.72 -1.54 7.38
CA LEU A 128 -1.84 -0.37 8.25
C LEU A 128 -1.95 -0.73 9.73
N ILE A 129 -2.53 -1.88 10.04
CA ILE A 129 -2.66 -2.37 11.41
C ILE A 129 -1.44 -3.16 11.84
N VAL A 130 -1.01 -4.13 11.02
CA VAL A 130 -0.03 -5.15 11.42
C VAL A 130 1.40 -4.64 11.29
N TRP A 131 1.70 -3.90 10.24
CA TRP A 131 3.06 -3.41 9.98
C TRP A 131 3.24 -1.95 10.36
N ASP A 132 2.23 -1.11 10.11
CA ASP A 132 2.31 0.33 10.41
C ASP A 132 1.85 0.64 11.84
N GLY A 133 1.30 -0.35 12.56
CA GLY A 133 0.93 -0.24 13.98
C GLY A 133 -0.19 0.76 14.28
N LEU A 134 -0.96 1.18 13.28
CA LEU A 134 -1.96 2.23 13.45
C LEU A 134 -3.22 1.72 14.15
N ALA A 135 -3.85 2.62 14.91
CA ALA A 135 -5.21 2.37 15.38
C ALA A 135 -6.20 2.39 14.19
N PRO A 136 -7.34 1.67 14.27
CA PRO A 136 -8.31 1.62 13.18
C PRO A 136 -8.81 2.99 12.69
N ARG A 137 -8.92 3.98 13.59
CA ARG A 137 -9.32 5.35 13.26
C ARG A 137 -8.26 6.08 12.43
N GLU A 138 -6.99 5.90 12.78
CA GLU A 138 -5.85 6.52 12.08
C GLU A 138 -5.66 5.88 10.70
N ALA A 139 -5.74 4.55 10.64
CA ALA A 139 -5.71 3.81 9.38
C ALA A 139 -6.88 4.21 8.45
N ALA A 140 -8.07 4.45 8.99
CA ALA A 140 -9.20 4.97 8.22
C ALA A 140 -8.91 6.36 7.62
N ALA A 141 -8.24 7.24 8.38
CA ALA A 141 -7.82 8.56 7.90
C ALA A 141 -6.78 8.45 6.78
N VAL A 142 -5.81 7.54 6.88
CA VAL A 142 -4.83 7.24 5.81
C VAL A 142 -5.54 6.83 4.52
N LEU A 143 -6.58 5.98 4.64
CA LEU A 143 -7.35 5.50 3.49
C LEU A 143 -8.39 6.50 2.97
N GLY A 144 -8.66 7.59 3.70
CA GLY A 144 -9.70 8.56 3.35
C GLY A 144 -11.13 8.00 3.45
N ILE A 145 -11.37 7.06 4.37
CA ILE A 145 -12.69 6.43 4.59
C ILE A 145 -13.17 6.62 6.03
N ALA A 146 -14.47 6.43 6.26
CA ALA A 146 -15.04 6.47 7.62
C ALA A 146 -14.55 5.28 8.47
N ALA A 147 -14.29 5.52 9.76
CA ALA A 147 -13.81 4.48 10.70
C ALA A 147 -14.72 3.23 10.77
N PRO A 148 -16.07 3.32 10.78
CA PRO A 148 -16.91 2.13 10.72
C PRO A 148 -16.71 1.32 9.44
N ARG A 149 -16.52 1.99 8.29
CA ARG A 149 -16.25 1.35 7.00
C ARG A 149 -14.89 0.65 7.02
N PHE A 150 -13.89 1.25 7.66
CA PHE A 150 -12.59 0.62 7.87
C PHE A 150 -12.71 -0.66 8.70
N SER A 151 -13.42 -0.63 9.83
CA SER A 151 -13.58 -1.81 10.69
C SER A 151 -14.29 -2.97 9.98
N VAL A 152 -15.34 -2.70 9.20
CA VAL A 152 -15.99 -3.71 8.37
C VAL A 152 -15.02 -4.28 7.34
N ARG A 153 -14.22 -3.43 6.70
CA ARG A 153 -13.24 -3.85 5.70
C ARG A 153 -12.12 -4.68 6.31
N LEU A 154 -11.61 -4.29 7.49
CA LEU A 154 -10.60 -5.04 8.24
C LEU A 154 -11.10 -6.43 8.62
N HIS A 155 -12.34 -6.52 9.09
CA HIS A 155 -12.95 -7.81 9.41
C HIS A 155 -13.01 -8.72 8.19
N ARG A 156 -13.51 -8.21 7.05
CA ARG A 156 -13.58 -8.98 5.79
C ARG A 156 -12.20 -9.37 5.26
N ALA A 157 -11.21 -8.49 5.34
CA ALA A 157 -9.83 -8.77 4.94
C ALA A 157 -9.22 -9.89 5.79
N LYS A 158 -9.42 -9.86 7.13
CA LYS A 158 -9.00 -10.94 8.03
C LYS A 158 -9.67 -12.27 7.70
N GLN A 159 -10.96 -12.27 7.38
CA GLN A 159 -11.69 -13.48 6.97
C GLN A 159 -11.16 -14.06 5.67
N ARG A 160 -10.92 -13.22 4.65
CA ARG A 160 -10.36 -13.66 3.37
C ARG A 160 -8.95 -14.21 3.52
N LEU A 161 -8.10 -13.57 4.34
CA LEU A 161 -6.77 -14.07 4.60
C LEU A 161 -6.82 -15.46 5.27
N ARG A 162 -7.71 -15.65 6.25
CA ARG A 162 -7.92 -16.97 6.87
C ARG A 162 -8.37 -18.02 5.85
N GLN A 163 -9.34 -17.68 4.99
CA GLN A 163 -9.80 -18.59 3.94
C GLN A 163 -8.66 -19.02 3.00
N LEU A 164 -7.79 -18.09 2.60
CA LEU A 164 -6.63 -18.38 1.74
C LEU A 164 -5.55 -19.22 2.44
N LEU A 165 -5.46 -19.14 3.77
CA LEU A 165 -4.57 -19.96 4.58
C LEU A 165 -5.13 -21.37 4.81
N ASP A 166 -6.44 -21.48 5.03
CA ASP A 166 -7.15 -22.74 5.29
C ASP A 166 -7.34 -23.55 3.99
N HIS A 167 -7.52 -22.87 2.87
CA HIS A 167 -7.67 -23.44 1.54
C HIS A 167 -6.64 -22.77 0.61
N PRO A 168 -5.37 -23.20 0.61
CA PRO A 168 -4.40 -22.74 -0.36
C PRO A 168 -4.80 -23.29 -1.74
N SER A 169 -5.79 -22.70 -2.40
CA SER A 169 -6.20 -23.14 -3.74
C SER A 169 -5.01 -22.98 -4.68
N ASP A 170 -4.81 -23.97 -5.55
CA ASP A 170 -3.87 -23.93 -6.66
C ASP A 170 -4.08 -22.64 -7.49
N PRO A 171 -3.03 -22.11 -8.14
CA PRO A 171 -3.08 -20.87 -8.90
C PRO A 171 -4.06 -20.87 -10.09
N ALA A 172 -4.70 -22.00 -10.39
CA ALA A 172 -5.67 -22.15 -11.48
C ALA A 172 -7.11 -21.71 -11.14
N ASP A 173 -7.45 -21.47 -9.86
CA ASP A 173 -8.84 -21.34 -9.42
C ASP A 173 -9.31 -19.90 -9.12
N ALA A 174 -8.66 -18.87 -9.71
CA ALA A 174 -9.09 -17.49 -9.55
C ALA A 174 -10.39 -17.22 -10.33
N PRO A 175 -11.54 -16.92 -9.68
CA PRO A 175 -12.72 -16.47 -10.40
C PRO A 175 -12.47 -15.09 -11.03
N PRO A 176 -13.00 -14.81 -12.23
CA PRO A 176 -12.90 -13.49 -12.84
C PRO A 176 -13.53 -12.45 -11.91
N GLY A 177 -12.73 -11.42 -11.60
CA GLY A 177 -13.13 -10.34 -10.70
C GLY A 177 -14.45 -9.73 -11.13
N ASP A 178 -15.35 -9.63 -10.16
CA ASP A 178 -16.67 -9.01 -10.28
C ASP A 178 -16.54 -7.55 -10.73
N SER A 179 -16.63 -7.36 -12.05
CA SER A 179 -16.99 -6.10 -12.69
C SER A 179 -18.51 -6.01 -12.68
N ALA A 180 -19.07 -5.42 -11.64
CA ALA A 180 -20.46 -4.98 -11.66
C ALA A 180 -20.58 -3.54 -11.17
N SER A 181 -20.78 -2.62 -12.12
CA SER A 181 -21.94 -1.73 -12.11
C SER A 181 -21.92 -0.79 -13.34
N ALA A 182 -22.60 -1.19 -14.40
CA ALA A 182 -23.25 -0.27 -15.34
C ALA A 182 -24.77 -0.43 -15.15
N PRO A 183 -25.56 0.64 -14.96
CA PRO A 183 -27.00 0.55 -14.79
C PRO A 183 -27.72 0.35 -16.15
N PRO A 184 -28.99 -0.12 -16.14
CA PRO A 184 -29.64 -0.72 -17.30
C PRO A 184 -30.17 0.29 -18.31
N VAL A 185 -30.24 -0.18 -19.55
CA VAL A 185 -30.87 0.43 -20.72
C VAL A 185 -32.38 0.56 -20.47
N MET A 186 -32.96 1.75 -20.69
CA MET A 186 -34.39 1.91 -20.90
C MET A 186 -34.63 2.15 -22.39
N GLU A 187 -35.21 1.15 -23.04
CA GLU A 187 -35.96 1.32 -24.30
C GLU A 187 -37.13 2.28 -24.06
N THR A 188 -37.33 3.23 -24.97
CA THR A 188 -38.64 3.85 -25.14
C THR A 188 -38.85 4.10 -26.63
N ARG A 189 -39.67 3.20 -27.21
CA ARG A 189 -40.58 3.32 -28.37
C ARG A 189 -40.19 4.17 -29.58
#